data_AF-A0A6P0TZW3-F1
#
_entry.id   AF-A0A6P0TZW3-F1
#
_cell.length_a   1.000
_cell.length_b   1.000
_cell.length_c   1.000
_cell.angle_alpha   90.00
_cell.angle_beta   90.00
_cell.angle_gamma   90.00
#
_symmetry.space_group_name_H-M   'P 1'
#
loop_
_entity.id
_entity.type
_entity.pdbx_description
1 polymer ?
#
loop_
_entity_poly.entity_id
_entity_poly.type
_entity_poly.pdbx_seq_one_letter_code
_entity_poly.pdbx_strand_id
1 'polypeptide(L)'
;MNILPNLLRSLLLTSIFSFVTPILLIGASWTSFALISHFPSLRTIGQSGVAQILQFLAMFGDGHPSQGCLVIAVTFSLVGAMFDTYVFCQNPRGH
;
A
#
# COMPACT_ATOMS: atom_id res chain seq x y z
N MET A 1 -1.35 -6.55 33.30
CA MET A 1 -1.28 -6.05 31.92
C MET A 1 -0.69 -7.17 31.08
N ASN A 2 -1.49 -7.80 30.24
CA ASN A 2 -1.00 -8.92 29.45
C ASN A 2 -0.31 -8.31 28.21
N ILE A 3 1.01 -8.39 28.16
CA ILE A 3 1.86 -7.73 27.15
C ILE A 3 1.58 -8.29 25.74
N LEU A 4 1.25 -9.57 25.66
CA LEU A 4 1.01 -10.28 24.41
C LEU A 4 -0.21 -9.76 23.61
N PRO A 5 -1.42 -9.57 24.19
CA PRO A 5 -2.55 -9.01 23.45
C PRO A 5 -2.37 -7.54 23.05
N ASN A 6 -1.61 -6.73 23.81
CA ASN A 6 -1.30 -5.35 23.41
C ASN A 6 -0.38 -5.32 22.18
N LEU A 7 0.65 -6.19 22.15
CA LEU A 7 1.52 -6.37 20.99
C LEU A 7 0.72 -6.83 19.76
N LEU A 8 -0.07 -7.90 19.90
CA LEU A 8 -0.86 -8.44 18.78
C LEU A 8 -1.84 -7.40 18.22
N ARG A 9 -2.46 -6.59 19.10
CA ARG A 9 -3.34 -5.50 18.68
C ARG A 9 -2.59 -4.43 17.89
N SER A 10 -1.43 -3.99 18.37
CA SER A 10 -0.62 -2.98 17.66
C SER A 10 -0.17 -3.49 16.30
N LEU A 11 0.37 -4.70 16.27
CA LEU A 11 0.91 -5.33 15.08
C LEU A 11 -0.18 -5.56 14.01
N LEU A 12 -1.37 -6.02 14.42
CA LEU A 12 -2.51 -6.14 13.52
C LEU A 12 -2.96 -4.79 12.96
N LEU A 13 -3.08 -3.76 13.80
CA LEU A 13 -3.46 -2.42 13.34
C LEU A 13 -2.42 -1.86 12.38
N THR A 14 -1.14 -1.91 12.73
CA THR A 14 -0.04 -1.42 11.90
C THR A 14 0.04 -2.18 10.58
N SER A 15 -0.08 -3.52 10.60
CA SER A 15 -0.12 -4.35 9.40
C SER A 15 -1.28 -4.00 8.48
N ILE A 16 -2.50 -3.84 9.01
CA ILE A 16 -3.68 -3.45 8.21
C ILE A 16 -3.50 -2.06 7.63
N PHE A 17 -3.06 -1.07 8.41
CA PHE A 17 -2.83 0.28 7.92
C PHE A 17 -1.74 0.31 6.84
N SER A 18 -0.62 -0.37 7.05
CA SER A 18 0.46 -0.48 6.07
C SER A 18 0.04 -1.25 4.82
N PHE A 19 -0.85 -2.22 4.92
CA PHE A 19 -1.43 -2.92 3.76
C PHE A 19 -2.36 -2.00 2.95
N VAL A 20 -3.22 -1.23 3.64
CA VAL A 20 -4.23 -0.37 3.01
C VAL A 20 -3.60 0.87 2.38
N THR A 21 -2.53 1.41 2.96
CA THR A 21 -1.86 2.63 2.48
C THR A 21 -1.45 2.58 0.98
N PRO A 22 -0.68 1.58 0.50
CA PRO A 22 -0.31 1.51 -0.91
C PRO A 22 -1.53 1.27 -1.82
N ILE A 23 -2.53 0.52 -1.37
CA ILE A 23 -3.77 0.28 -2.13
C ILE A 23 -4.52 1.61 -2.34
N LEU A 24 -4.66 2.41 -1.29
CA LEU A 24 -5.26 3.74 -1.37
C LEU A 24 -4.47 4.67 -2.28
N LEU A 25 -3.14 4.64 -2.21
CA LEU A 25 -2.28 5.48 -3.05
C LEU A 25 -2.41 5.11 -4.53
N ILE A 26 -2.35 3.82 -4.85
CA ILE A 26 -2.51 3.31 -6.22
C ILE A 26 -3.92 3.64 -6.74
N GLY A 27 -4.95 3.38 -5.92
CA GLY A 27 -6.34 3.67 -6.26
C GLY A 27 -6.59 5.15 -6.50
N ALA A 28 -6.14 6.03 -5.58
CA ALA A 28 -6.29 7.47 -5.69
C ALA A 28 -5.55 8.03 -6.93
N SER A 29 -4.35 7.50 -7.21
CA SER A 29 -3.57 7.87 -8.39
C SER A 29 -4.31 7.48 -9.68
N TRP A 30 -4.80 6.23 -9.75
CA TRP A 30 -5.60 5.77 -10.88
C TRP A 30 -6.85 6.65 -11.06
N THR A 31 -7.66 6.84 -10.02
CA THR A 31 -8.88 7.65 -10.11
C THR A 31 -8.58 9.07 -10.56
N SER A 32 -7.48 9.66 -10.11
CA SER A 32 -7.06 11.01 -10.50
C SER A 32 -6.73 11.07 -12.00
N PHE A 33 -5.92 10.14 -12.51
CA PHE A 33 -5.61 10.10 -13.94
C PHE A 33 -6.83 9.74 -14.80
N ALA A 34 -7.72 8.88 -14.32
CA ALA A 34 -8.99 8.58 -14.98
C ALA A 34 -9.89 9.82 -15.07
N LEU A 35 -10.02 10.58 -13.98
CA LEU A 35 -10.75 11.86 -13.94
C LEU A 35 -10.15 12.87 -14.92
N ILE A 36 -8.83 13.01 -14.94
CA ILE A 36 -8.12 13.90 -15.87
C ILE A 36 -8.36 13.47 -17.32
N SER A 37 -8.48 12.17 -17.59
CA SER A 37 -8.68 11.64 -18.94
C SER A 37 -10.05 11.99 -19.55
N HIS A 38 -11.03 12.40 -18.73
CA HIS A 38 -12.31 12.91 -19.20
C HIS A 38 -12.21 14.31 -19.84
N PHE A 39 -11.16 15.07 -19.53
CA PHE A 39 -10.94 16.37 -20.15
C PHE A 39 -10.26 16.20 -21.52
N PRO A 40 -10.85 16.69 -22.62
CA PRO A 40 -10.30 16.48 -23.97
C PRO A 40 -8.89 17.08 -24.14
N SER A 41 -8.56 18.15 -23.41
CA SER A 41 -7.22 18.77 -23.41
C SER A 41 -6.15 17.96 -22.69
N LEU A 42 -6.53 17.14 -21.70
CA LEU A 42 -5.61 16.38 -20.85
C LEU A 42 -5.73 14.86 -21.04
N ARG A 43 -6.55 14.42 -22.01
CA ARG A 43 -6.86 13.01 -22.26
C ARG A 43 -5.61 12.14 -22.41
N THR A 44 -4.65 12.59 -23.22
CA THR A 44 -3.41 11.85 -23.47
C THR A 44 -2.57 11.67 -22.20
N ILE A 45 -2.53 12.70 -21.35
CA ILE A 45 -1.80 12.67 -20.08
C ILE A 45 -2.49 11.70 -19.11
N GLY A 46 -3.82 11.79 -19.00
CA GLY A 46 -4.61 10.88 -18.17
C GLY A 46 -4.44 9.41 -18.59
N GLN A 47 -4.55 9.12 -19.89
CA GLN A 47 -4.36 7.74 -20.40
C GLN A 47 -2.93 7.22 -20.23
N SER A 48 -1.93 8.06 -20.47
CA SER A 48 -0.52 7.71 -20.22
C SER A 48 -0.28 7.41 -18.74
N GLY A 49 -0.84 8.21 -17.83
CA GLY A 49 -0.73 7.99 -16.39
C GLY A 49 -1.36 6.67 -15.94
N VAL A 50 -2.59 6.36 -16.41
CA VAL A 50 -3.23 5.06 -16.12
C VAL A 50 -2.41 3.90 -16.68
N ALA A 51 -1.90 4.01 -17.92
CA ALA A 51 -1.09 2.97 -18.53
C ALA A 51 0.22 2.72 -17.75
N GLN A 52 0.89 3.78 -17.30
CA GLN A 52 2.11 3.68 -16.49
C GLN A 52 1.84 3.01 -15.14
N ILE A 53 0.74 3.33 -14.46
CA ILE A 53 0.36 2.67 -13.20
C ILE A 53 0.13 1.17 -13.43
N LEU A 54 -0.59 0.81 -14.48
CA LEU A 54 -0.85 -0.60 -14.82
C LEU A 54 0.43 -1.34 -15.20
N GLN A 55 1.33 -0.73 -15.98
CA GLN A 55 2.62 -1.31 -16.33
C GLN A 55 3.53 -1.50 -15.12
N PHE A 56 3.56 -0.51 -14.22
CA PHE A 56 4.30 -0.60 -12.97
C PHE A 56 3.79 -1.78 -12.13
N LEU A 57 2.47 -1.89 -11.93
CA LEU A 57 1.88 -3.04 -11.24
C LEU A 57 2.17 -4.36 -11.96
N ALA A 58 2.07 -4.41 -13.29
CA ALA A 58 2.38 -5.61 -14.07
C ALA A 58 3.83 -6.07 -13.91
N MET A 59 4.79 -5.14 -13.72
CA MET A 59 6.19 -5.46 -13.46
C MET A 59 6.39 -6.28 -12.17
N PHE A 60 5.59 -6.03 -11.14
CA PHE A 60 5.64 -6.80 -9.88
C PHE A 60 4.74 -8.04 -9.90
N GLY A 61 3.76 -8.09 -10.80
CA GLY A 61 2.71 -9.11 -10.84
C GLY A 61 2.81 -10.10 -11.98
N ASP A 62 4.01 -10.34 -12.52
CA ASP A 62 4.22 -11.26 -13.65
C ASP A 62 3.29 -10.97 -14.85
N GLY A 63 3.16 -9.69 -15.20
CA GLY A 63 2.28 -9.25 -16.27
C GLY A 63 0.83 -8.97 -15.84
N HIS A 64 0.42 -9.38 -14.63
CA HIS A 64 -0.93 -9.12 -14.09
C HIS A 64 -0.91 -7.97 -13.09
N PRO A 65 -1.52 -6.82 -13.39
CA PRO A 65 -1.48 -5.66 -12.49
C PRO A 65 -2.08 -5.94 -11.10
N SER A 66 -3.13 -6.76 -11.02
CA SER A 66 -3.77 -7.14 -9.76
C SER A 66 -2.82 -7.90 -8.83
N GLN A 67 -1.98 -8.79 -9.39
CA GLN A 67 -0.97 -9.51 -8.61
C GLN A 67 0.11 -8.56 -8.10
N GLY A 68 0.56 -7.59 -8.91
CA GLY A 68 1.53 -6.59 -8.46
C GLY A 68 0.99 -5.70 -7.34
N CYS A 69 -0.29 -5.35 -7.39
CA CYS A 69 -0.96 -4.61 -6.32
C CYS A 69 -0.91 -5.39 -5.00
N LEU A 70 -1.20 -6.70 -5.04
CA LEU A 70 -1.10 -7.58 -3.87
C LEU A 70 0.34 -7.69 -3.36
N VAL A 71 1.31 -7.87 -4.24
CA VAL A 71 2.74 -7.95 -3.87
C VAL A 71 3.18 -6.69 -3.13
N ILE A 72 2.84 -5.51 -3.64
CA ILE A 72 3.18 -4.22 -3.01
C ILE A 72 2.49 -4.11 -1.64
N ALA A 73 1.19 -4.40 -1.56
CA ALA A 73 0.43 -4.30 -0.32
C ALA A 73 0.96 -5.26 0.77
N VAL A 74 1.28 -6.50 0.41
CA VAL A 74 1.89 -7.48 1.32
C VAL A 74 3.29 -7.03 1.77
N THR A 75 4.09 -6.50 0.86
CA THR A 75 5.44 -6.00 1.18
C THR A 75 5.38 -4.85 2.19
N PHE A 76 4.50 -3.88 1.97
CA PHE A 76 4.31 -2.77 2.92
C PHE A 76 3.78 -3.25 4.28
N SER A 77 2.83 -4.18 4.27
CA SER A 77 2.32 -4.80 5.50
C SER A 77 3.43 -5.48 6.30
N LEU A 78 4.31 -6.24 5.62
CA LEU A 78 5.44 -6.91 6.26
C LEU A 78 6.42 -5.90 6.86
N VAL A 79 6.77 -4.85 6.11
CA VAL A 79 7.65 -3.78 6.59
C VAL A 79 7.03 -3.06 7.79
N GLY A 80 5.74 -2.74 7.74
CA GLY A 80 5.02 -2.14 8.86
C GLY A 80 5.03 -3.01 10.12
N ALA A 81 4.79 -4.32 9.97
CA ALA A 81 4.87 -5.28 11.07
C ALA A 81 6.29 -5.38 11.65
N MET A 82 7.33 -5.35 10.81
CA MET A 82 8.72 -5.35 11.27
C MET A 82 9.05 -4.08 12.06
N PHE A 83 8.58 -2.90 11.62
CA PHE A 83 8.76 -1.65 12.35
C PHE A 83 8.04 -1.65 13.71
N ASP A 84 6.78 -2.11 13.76
CA ASP A 84 6.01 -2.23 15.01
C ASP A 84 6.72 -3.16 16.01
N THR A 85 7.20 -4.30 15.52
CA THR A 85 7.97 -5.27 16.33
C THR A 85 9.29 -4.67 16.82
N TYR A 86 10.00 -3.92 15.98
CA TYR A 86 11.25 -3.26 16.37
C TYR A 86 11.03 -2.22 17.48
N VAL A 87 10.02 -1.38 17.35
CA VAL A 87 9.67 -0.35 18.36
C VAL A 87 9.31 -1.01 19.69
N PHE A 88 8.53 -2.10 19.65
CA PHE A 88 8.21 -2.88 20.84
C PHE A 88 9.46 -3.45 21.52
N CYS A 89 10.38 -4.05 20.75
CA CYS A 89 11.64 -4.58 21.28
C CYS A 89 12.54 -3.48 21.86
N GLN A 90 12.54 -2.28 21.27
CA GLN A 90 13.38 -1.17 21.72
C GLN A 90 12.84 -0.51 23.00
N ASN A 91 11.52 -0.45 23.20
CA ASN A 91 10.93 0.17 24.38
C ASN A 91 9.78 -0.67 25.00
N PRO A 92 10.10 -1.82 25.64
CA PRO A 92 9.09 -2.73 26.19
C PRO A 92 8.30 -2.16 27.37
N ARG A 93 8.69 -1.00 27.93
CA ARG A 93 8.04 -0.34 29.08
C ARG A 93 7.08 0.80 28.68
N GLY A 94 7.00 1.14 27.39
CA GLY A 94 6.15 2.22 26.88
C GLY A 94 4.74 1.81 26.44
N HIS A 95 4.37 0.53 26.59
CA HIS A 95 3.12 -0.09 26.13
C HIS A 95 2.32 -0.77 27.25
#